data_AF-A0A3F3PZJ9-F1
#
_entry.id   AF-A0A3F3PZJ9-F1
#
_cell.length_a   1.000
_cell.length_b   1.000
_cell.length_c   1.000
_cell.angle_alpha   90.00
_cell.angle_beta   90.00
_cell.angle_gamma   90.00
#
_symmetry.space_group_name_H-M   'P 1'
#
loop_
_entity.id
_entity.type
_entity.pdbx_description
1 polymer ?
#
loop_
_entity_poly.entity_id
_entity_poly.type
_entity_poly.pdbx_seq_one_letter_code
_entity_poly.pdbx_strand_id
1 'polypeptide(L)'
;MEDIGIPTEDMQKYARMMGEALATLHWLGEMDGNDIEFVLAPLPFDEQQPNTDIITNVLGQHTMWMLDFDLCQPMPMCDDGVQQAVTAFWRNDPFYPRPQRELWDVFREQYLISSETIISGYNQVDIDQRLSLARRFIELVETN
;
A
#
# COMPACT_ATOMS: atom_id res chain seq x y z
N MET A 1 -1.84 -4.44 -17.96
CA MET A 1 -1.58 -2.98 -18.07
C MET A 1 -0.71 -2.66 -19.27
N GLU A 2 0.31 -3.49 -19.58
CA GLU A 2 1.10 -3.34 -20.81
C GLU A 2 0.26 -3.46 -22.09
N ASP A 3 -0.71 -4.39 -22.12
CA ASP A 3 -1.58 -4.61 -23.30
C ASP A 3 -2.39 -3.38 -23.74
N ILE A 4 -2.62 -2.44 -22.81
CA ILE A 4 -3.33 -1.18 -23.07
C ILE A 4 -2.36 0.00 -23.27
N GLY A 5 -1.06 -0.27 -23.33
CA GLY A 5 -0.02 0.73 -23.65
C GLY A 5 0.48 1.55 -22.46
N ILE A 6 0.24 1.12 -21.23
CA ILE A 6 0.79 1.81 -20.05
C ILE A 6 2.30 1.54 -19.97
N PRO A 7 3.15 2.57 -19.88
CA PRO A 7 4.59 2.40 -19.71
C PRO A 7 4.93 1.65 -18.42
N THR A 8 5.94 0.78 -18.47
CA THR A 8 6.42 0.02 -17.29
C THR A 8 6.77 0.94 -16.12
N GLU A 9 7.33 2.14 -16.38
CA GLU A 9 7.64 3.12 -15.33
C GLU A 9 6.39 3.57 -14.56
N ASP A 10 5.27 3.77 -15.25
CA ASP A 10 4.02 4.19 -14.63
C ASP A 10 3.34 3.03 -13.88
N MET A 11 3.46 1.80 -14.41
CA MET A 11 3.06 0.59 -13.67
C MET A 11 3.83 0.46 -12.35
N GLN A 12 5.13 0.75 -12.37
CA GLN A 12 5.94 0.78 -11.16
C GLN A 12 5.55 1.92 -10.20
N LYS A 13 5.16 3.10 -10.72
CA LYS A 13 4.62 4.18 -9.88
C LYS A 13 3.34 3.74 -9.19
N TYR A 14 2.40 3.10 -9.90
CA TYR A 14 1.20 2.53 -9.28
C TYR A 14 1.53 1.55 -8.15
N ALA A 15 2.46 0.63 -8.38
CA ALA A 15 2.88 -0.33 -7.35
C ALA A 15 3.50 0.35 -6.13
N ARG A 16 4.31 1.41 -6.33
CA ARG A 16 4.85 2.22 -5.24
C ARG A 16 3.73 2.89 -4.44
N MET A 17 2.81 3.57 -5.11
CA MET A 17 1.68 4.24 -4.46
C MET A 17 0.83 3.27 -3.63
N MET A 18 0.56 2.06 -4.15
CA MET A 18 -0.16 1.01 -3.40
C MET A 18 0.61 0.56 -2.15
N GLY A 19 1.93 0.36 -2.27
CA GLY A 19 2.78 -0.04 -1.14
C GLY A 19 2.84 1.02 -0.05
N GLU A 20 3.01 2.29 -0.43
CA GLU A 20 2.99 3.42 0.50
C GLU A 20 1.64 3.57 1.20
N ALA A 21 0.55 3.51 0.45
CA ALA A 21 -0.77 3.69 1.00
C ALA A 21 -1.13 2.54 1.97
N LEU A 22 -0.78 1.29 1.65
CA LEU A 22 -1.03 0.16 2.55
C LEU A 22 -0.17 0.26 3.82
N ALA A 23 1.10 0.68 3.72
CA ALA A 23 1.94 0.95 4.89
C ALA A 23 1.35 2.05 5.78
N THR A 24 0.80 3.10 5.16
CA THR A 24 0.08 4.17 5.85
C THR A 24 -1.14 3.62 6.60
N LEU A 25 -1.97 2.82 5.94
CA LEU A 25 -3.15 2.26 6.56
C LEU A 25 -2.81 1.34 7.75
N HIS A 26 -1.78 0.50 7.60
CA HIS A 26 -1.33 -0.43 8.65
C HIS A 26 -0.71 0.30 9.84
N TRP A 27 0.22 1.22 9.63
CA TRP A 27 1.07 1.72 10.73
C TRP A 27 0.67 3.08 11.28
N LEU A 28 0.06 3.91 10.43
CA LEU A 28 -0.55 5.16 10.87
C LEU A 28 -2.04 4.97 11.17
N GLY A 29 -2.76 4.30 10.27
CA GLY A 29 -4.18 4.01 10.46
C GLY A 29 -4.45 2.96 11.52
N GLU A 30 -3.50 2.06 11.79
CA GLU A 30 -3.69 0.88 12.64
C GLU A 30 -4.90 0.05 12.20
N MET A 31 -5.09 -0.08 10.88
CA MET A 31 -6.17 -0.83 10.24
C MET A 31 -5.61 -1.95 9.36
N ASP A 32 -6.36 -3.04 9.20
CA ASP A 32 -5.91 -4.25 8.50
C ASP A 32 -6.01 -4.18 6.96
N GLY A 33 -6.69 -3.17 6.41
CA GLY A 33 -6.88 -3.03 4.96
C GLY A 33 -7.80 -4.06 4.33
N ASN A 34 -8.73 -4.64 5.11
CA ASN A 34 -9.71 -5.57 4.57
C ASN A 34 -10.69 -4.87 3.60
N ASP A 35 -10.83 -5.45 2.41
CA ASP A 35 -11.69 -5.03 1.30
C ASP A 35 -11.41 -3.66 0.67
N ILE A 36 -10.23 -3.07 0.93
CA ILE A 36 -9.85 -1.81 0.27
C ILE A 36 -9.70 -1.97 -1.24
N GLU A 37 -10.05 -0.91 -1.97
CA GLU A 37 -9.89 -0.83 -3.41
C GLU A 37 -8.95 0.31 -3.82
N PHE A 38 -8.13 0.06 -4.84
CA PHE A 38 -7.32 1.10 -5.48
C PHE A 38 -7.90 1.48 -6.84
N VAL A 39 -8.15 2.77 -7.05
CA VAL A 39 -8.71 3.27 -8.30
C VAL A 39 -7.88 4.41 -8.87
N LEU A 40 -7.82 4.47 -10.20
CA LEU A 40 -7.23 5.60 -10.92
C LEU A 40 -8.33 6.65 -11.15
N ALA A 41 -8.13 7.85 -10.65
CA ALA A 41 -9.11 8.92 -10.75
C ALA A 41 -8.44 10.29 -10.93
N PRO A 42 -9.20 11.32 -11.34
CA PRO A 42 -8.70 12.68 -11.39
C PRO A 42 -8.12 13.14 -10.05
N LEU A 43 -7.32 14.21 -10.11
CA LEU A 43 -6.75 14.83 -8.93
C LEU A 43 -7.88 15.34 -8.01
N PRO A 44 -7.71 15.29 -6.67
CA PRO A 44 -8.59 16.01 -5.75
C PRO A 44 -8.60 17.50 -6.13
N PHE A 45 -9.78 18.13 -6.12
CA PHE A 45 -10.00 19.48 -6.66
C PHE A 45 -9.03 20.58 -6.20
N ASP A 46 -8.73 21.50 -7.13
CA ASP A 46 -8.19 22.88 -7.06
C ASP A 46 -6.94 23.22 -6.23
N GLU A 47 -6.37 22.29 -5.47
CA GLU A 47 -5.06 22.53 -4.85
C GLU A 47 -4.01 21.65 -5.52
N GLN A 48 -3.04 22.31 -6.14
CA GLN A 48 -1.71 21.78 -6.35
C GLN A 48 -1.11 21.46 -4.98
N GLN A 49 -1.60 20.43 -4.31
CA GLN A 49 -0.93 19.92 -3.14
C GLN A 49 0.43 19.44 -3.65
N PRO A 50 1.53 20.02 -3.15
CA PRO A 50 2.86 19.80 -3.72
C PRO A 50 3.35 18.35 -3.65
N ASN A 51 2.58 17.46 -3.00
CA ASN A 51 2.94 16.08 -2.71
C ASN A 51 1.99 15.04 -3.34
N THR A 52 1.05 15.43 -4.21
CA THR A 52 0.23 14.43 -4.91
C THR A 52 1.01 13.86 -6.09
N ASP A 53 1.22 12.54 -6.11
CA ASP A 53 1.82 11.86 -7.25
C ASP A 53 0.88 11.89 -8.46
N ILE A 54 1.24 12.70 -9.45
CA ILE A 54 0.50 12.85 -10.71
C ILE A 54 1.13 11.95 -11.77
N ILE A 55 0.30 11.10 -12.40
CA ILE A 55 0.70 10.21 -13.49
C ILE A 55 0.01 10.68 -14.77
N THR A 56 0.76 10.75 -15.88
CA THR A 56 0.23 11.11 -17.20
C THR A 56 0.67 10.08 -18.22
N ASN A 57 -0.27 9.30 -18.74
CA ASN A 57 -0.02 8.27 -19.74
C ASN A 57 -1.22 8.09 -20.69
N VAL A 58 -1.36 6.92 -21.31
CA VAL A 58 -2.45 6.57 -22.23
C VAL A 58 -3.86 6.74 -21.62
N LEU A 59 -3.99 6.75 -20.29
CA LEU A 59 -5.25 6.98 -19.57
C LEU A 59 -5.53 8.47 -19.29
N GLY A 60 -4.66 9.38 -19.73
CA GLY A 60 -4.71 10.81 -19.40
C GLY A 60 -4.00 11.14 -18.08
N GLN A 61 -4.21 12.35 -17.58
CA GLN A 61 -3.67 12.80 -16.28
C GLN A 61 -4.56 12.30 -15.13
N HIS A 62 -3.97 11.62 -14.15
CA HIS A 62 -4.70 11.04 -13.02
C HIS A 62 -3.76 10.81 -11.81
N THR A 63 -4.34 10.37 -10.70
CA THR A 63 -3.65 9.86 -9.51
C THR A 63 -4.35 8.59 -9.01
N MET A 64 -3.83 7.97 -7.96
CA MET A 64 -4.43 6.80 -7.33
C MET A 64 -5.14 7.18 -6.04
N TRP A 65 -6.32 6.59 -5.85
CA TRP A 65 -7.12 6.71 -4.65
C TRP A 65 -7.27 5.34 -4.01
N MET A 66 -7.31 5.31 -2.68
CA MET A 66 -7.72 4.16 -1.89
C MET A 66 -9.14 4.41 -1.37
N LEU A 67 -10.05 3.49 -1.64
CA LEU A 67 -11.47 3.58 -1.29
C LEU A 67 -11.92 2.29 -0.59
N ASP A 68 -13.20 2.29 -0.22
CA ASP A 68 -13.93 1.18 0.41
C ASP A 68 -13.31 0.65 1.70
N PHE A 69 -13.44 1.46 2.76
CA PHE A 69 -12.91 1.14 4.09
C PHE A 69 -13.96 0.49 5.02
N ASP A 70 -15.11 0.07 4.50
CA ASP A 70 -16.26 -0.32 5.32
C ASP A 70 -16.05 -1.65 6.08
N LEU A 71 -15.23 -2.55 5.55
CA LEU A 71 -14.84 -3.82 6.17
C LEU A 71 -13.48 -3.79 6.86
N CYS A 72 -12.75 -2.68 6.80
CA CYS A 72 -11.50 -2.50 7.53
C CYS A 72 -11.74 -2.63 9.04
N GLN A 73 -10.89 -3.38 9.72
CA GLN A 73 -10.92 -3.54 11.16
C GLN A 73 -9.65 -2.98 11.81
N PRO A 74 -9.72 -2.51 13.07
CA PRO A 74 -8.53 -2.19 13.84
C PRO A 74 -7.57 -3.38 13.85
N MET A 75 -6.31 -3.10 13.58
CA MET A 75 -5.21 -4.06 13.55
C MET A 75 -4.43 -3.95 14.86
N PRO A 76 -4.42 -4.99 15.72
CA PRO A 76 -3.54 -5.02 16.87
C PRO A 76 -2.06 -4.89 16.45
N MET A 77 -1.27 -4.11 17.18
CA MET A 77 0.17 -3.95 16.91
C MET A 77 0.99 -5.13 17.49
N CYS A 78 0.66 -6.34 17.07
CA CYS A 78 1.30 -7.61 17.45
C CYS A 78 1.19 -8.64 16.31
N ASP A 79 1.75 -9.83 16.49
CA ASP A 79 1.73 -10.90 15.47
C ASP A 79 0.31 -11.28 15.01
N ASP A 80 -0.68 -11.28 15.92
CA ASP A 80 -2.08 -11.58 15.56
C ASP A 80 -2.65 -10.53 14.59
N GLY A 81 -2.34 -9.25 14.81
CA GLY A 81 -2.76 -8.19 13.88
C GLY A 81 -2.01 -8.24 12.55
N VAL A 82 -0.73 -8.63 12.56
CA VAL A 82 -0.01 -8.91 11.31
C VAL A 82 -0.70 -10.05 10.55
N GLN A 83 -1.09 -11.13 11.23
CA GLN A 83 -1.80 -12.24 10.59
C GLN A 83 -3.19 -11.83 10.07
N GLN A 84 -3.87 -10.93 10.77
CA GLN A 84 -5.12 -10.32 10.31
C GLN A 84 -4.90 -9.54 9.01
N ALA A 85 -3.89 -8.67 8.94
CA ALA A 85 -3.55 -7.93 7.72
C ALA A 85 -3.12 -8.84 6.57
N VAL A 86 -2.38 -9.92 6.84
CA VAL A 86 -2.06 -10.94 5.81
C VAL A 86 -3.34 -11.59 5.28
N THR A 87 -4.29 -11.88 6.16
CA THR A 87 -5.59 -12.47 5.78
C THR A 87 -6.40 -11.49 4.92
N ALA A 88 -6.46 -10.23 5.31
CA ALA A 88 -7.08 -9.16 4.53
C ALA A 88 -6.40 -9.05 3.16
N PHE A 89 -5.07 -8.95 3.12
CA PHE A 89 -4.29 -8.89 1.89
C PHE A 89 -4.70 -9.98 0.90
N TRP A 90 -4.76 -11.24 1.33
CA TRP A 90 -5.13 -12.37 0.45
C TRP A 90 -6.63 -12.48 0.13
N ARG A 91 -7.50 -11.88 0.94
CA ARG A 91 -8.94 -11.85 0.68
C ARG A 91 -9.36 -10.80 -0.33
N ASN A 92 -8.71 -9.64 -0.31
CA ASN A 92 -9.01 -8.60 -1.28
C ASN A 92 -8.78 -9.14 -2.70
N ASP A 93 -9.53 -8.63 -3.65
CA ASP A 93 -9.28 -8.92 -5.04
C ASP A 93 -7.84 -8.53 -5.44
N PRO A 94 -7.22 -9.22 -6.42
CA PRO A 94 -5.83 -9.03 -6.80
C PRO A 94 -5.61 -7.74 -7.63
N PHE A 95 -6.16 -6.62 -7.18
CA PHE A 95 -6.01 -5.31 -7.80
C PHE A 95 -4.70 -4.61 -7.41
N TYR A 96 -3.92 -5.19 -6.49
CA TYR A 96 -2.56 -4.76 -6.16
C TYR A 96 -1.55 -5.93 -6.25
N PRO A 97 -0.24 -5.64 -6.41
CA PRO A 97 0.79 -6.65 -6.71
C PRO A 97 0.81 -7.82 -5.73
N ARG A 98 0.94 -9.04 -6.26
CA ARG A 98 1.06 -10.29 -5.50
C ARG A 98 2.48 -10.83 -5.57
N PRO A 99 2.95 -11.57 -4.56
CA PRO A 99 4.23 -12.27 -4.62
C PRO A 99 4.40 -13.08 -5.90
N GLN A 100 5.63 -13.14 -6.41
CA GLN A 100 6.02 -13.88 -7.61
C GLN A 100 5.36 -13.39 -8.91
N ARG A 101 4.67 -12.24 -8.87
CA ARG A 101 4.16 -11.52 -10.05
C ARG A 101 4.99 -10.27 -10.32
N GLU A 102 4.77 -9.70 -11.50
CA GLU A 102 5.36 -8.41 -11.86
C GLU A 102 5.01 -7.35 -10.82
N LEU A 103 5.91 -6.38 -10.65
CA LEU A 103 5.76 -5.24 -9.74
C LEU A 103 5.78 -5.56 -8.24
N TRP A 104 5.79 -6.84 -7.83
CA TRP A 104 5.86 -7.22 -6.41
C TRP A 104 7.07 -6.63 -5.71
N ASP A 105 8.26 -6.77 -6.31
CA ASP A 105 9.49 -6.27 -5.69
C ASP A 105 9.43 -4.76 -5.47
N VAL A 106 8.80 -4.02 -6.40
CA VAL A 106 8.61 -2.57 -6.33
C VAL A 106 7.62 -2.19 -5.23
N PHE A 107 6.49 -2.92 -5.14
CA PHE A 107 5.52 -2.75 -4.06
C PHE A 107 6.15 -3.04 -2.70
N ARG A 108 6.86 -4.17 -2.57
CA ARG A 108 7.49 -4.63 -1.33
C ARG A 108 8.52 -3.63 -0.83
N GLU A 109 9.41 -3.17 -1.71
CA GLU A 109 10.43 -2.18 -1.38
C GLU A 109 9.78 -0.90 -0.87
N GLN A 110 8.80 -0.36 -1.60
CA GLN A 110 8.13 0.87 -1.20
C GLN A 110 7.34 0.71 0.10
N TYR A 111 6.63 -0.40 0.29
CA TYR A 111 5.91 -0.71 1.53
C TYR A 111 6.85 -0.63 2.75
N LEU A 112 8.04 -1.24 2.66
CA LEU A 112 9.00 -1.26 3.75
C LEU A 112 9.63 0.12 4.00
N ILE A 113 10.00 0.85 2.95
CA ILE A 113 10.52 2.23 3.05
C ILE A 113 9.50 3.16 3.71
N SER A 114 8.25 3.10 3.25
CA SER A 114 7.16 3.90 3.81
C SER A 114 6.87 3.50 5.25
N SER A 115 6.87 2.20 5.57
CA SER A 115 6.72 1.71 6.95
C SER A 115 7.80 2.29 7.87
N GLU A 116 9.07 2.27 7.43
CA GLU A 116 10.18 2.83 8.21
C GLU A 116 10.01 4.34 8.45
N THR A 117 9.66 5.08 7.41
CA THR A 117 9.42 6.53 7.48
C THR A 117 8.27 6.87 8.45
N ILE A 118 7.15 6.16 8.31
CA ILE A 118 5.96 6.37 9.14
C ILE A 118 6.26 6.04 10.59
N ILE A 119 6.72 4.82 10.88
CA ILE A 119 6.94 4.33 12.25
C ILE A 119 7.97 5.19 12.98
N SER A 120 9.06 5.58 12.30
CA SER A 120 10.11 6.42 12.90
C SER A 120 9.65 7.86 13.16
N GLY A 121 8.58 8.32 12.51
CA GLY A 121 7.99 9.64 12.71
C GLY A 121 7.19 9.79 14.01
N TYR A 122 6.86 8.70 14.72
CA TYR A 122 6.03 8.72 15.94
C TYR A 122 6.85 8.53 17.22
N ASN A 123 6.92 9.57 18.06
CA ASN A 123 7.72 9.58 19.29
C ASN A 123 7.16 8.73 20.46
N GLN A 124 6.14 7.89 20.24
CA GLN A 124 5.43 7.17 21.31
C GLN A 124 5.22 5.67 21.03
N VAL A 125 5.90 5.13 20.02
CA VAL A 125 5.81 3.71 19.66
C VAL A 125 7.13 3.00 19.92
N ASP A 126 7.06 1.70 20.20
CA ASP A 126 8.24 0.84 20.12
C ASP A 126 8.62 0.67 18.65
N ILE A 127 9.57 1.49 18.18
CA ILE A 127 9.99 1.55 16.78
C ILE A 127 10.53 0.20 16.33
N ASP A 128 11.42 -0.41 17.10
CA ASP A 128 12.04 -1.68 16.73
C ASP A 128 11.00 -2.80 16.62
N GLN A 129 10.07 -2.85 17.57
CA GLN A 129 8.95 -3.79 17.53
C GLN A 129 8.09 -3.56 16.28
N ARG A 130 7.63 -2.32 16.02
CA ARG A 130 6.76 -2.05 14.86
C ARG A 130 7.45 -2.33 13.53
N LEU A 131 8.73 -1.98 13.40
CA LEU A 131 9.50 -2.31 12.20
C LEU A 131 9.66 -3.82 12.01
N SER A 132 9.76 -4.58 13.10
CA SER A 132 9.78 -6.05 13.02
C SER A 132 8.44 -6.61 12.52
N LEU A 133 7.31 -6.04 12.95
CA LEU A 133 5.97 -6.42 12.47
C LEU A 133 5.77 -6.08 10.99
N ALA A 134 6.29 -4.94 10.52
CA ALA A 134 6.24 -4.57 9.10
C ALA A 134 7.01 -5.53 8.20
N ARG A 135 8.21 -5.95 8.61
CA ARG A 135 8.96 -7.01 7.92
C ARG A 135 8.22 -8.34 7.96
N ARG A 136 7.63 -8.67 9.12
CA ARG A 136 6.89 -9.92 9.33
C ARG A 136 5.67 -10.03 8.41
N PHE A 137 4.96 -8.92 8.17
CA PHE A 137 3.86 -8.86 7.20
C PHE A 137 4.32 -9.32 5.81
N ILE A 138 5.40 -8.72 5.28
CA ILE A 138 5.95 -9.10 3.97
C ILE A 138 6.38 -10.57 3.94
N GLU A 139 7.10 -11.04 4.96
CA GLU A 139 7.54 -12.44 5.05
C GLU A 139 6.35 -13.41 4.98
N LEU A 140 5.28 -13.14 5.72
CA LEU A 140 4.09 -13.99 5.75
C LEU A 140 3.28 -13.92 4.46
N VAL A 141 3.26 -12.76 3.80
CA VAL A 141 2.65 -12.63 2.47
C VAL A 141 3.45 -13.44 1.44
N GLU A 142 4.79 -13.38 1.45
CA GLU A 142 5.62 -14.11 0.48
C GLU A 142 5.64 -15.63 0.68
N THR A 143 5.26 -16.11 1.86
CA THR A 143 5.28 -17.53 2.24
C THR A 143 3.91 -18.20 2.31
N ASN A 144 2.84 -17.47 1.97
CA ASN A 144 1.47 -17.99 1.94
C ASN A 144 1.21 -18.93 0.75
#